data_AF-A0A1Y4GX37-F1
#
_entry.id   AF-A0A1Y4GX37-F1
#
_cell.length_a   1.000
_cell.length_b   1.000
_cell.length_c   1.000
_cell.angle_alpha   90.00
_cell.angle_beta   90.00
_cell.angle_gamma   90.00
#
_symmetry.space_group_name_H-M   'P 1'
#
loop_
_entity.id
_entity.type
_entity.pdbx_description
1 polymer ?
#
loop_
_entity_poly.entity_id
_entity_poly.type
_entity_poly.pdbx_seq_one_letter_code
_entity_poly.pdbx_strand_id
1 'polypeptide(L)' 'YPAEVVKSRFLKLDSSHIEYVLDRMRENTTYVRNIKKYLLAALYNAPATIGSYYTSLVSHDMYGGGDRR' A
#
# COMPACT_ATOMS: atom_id res chain seq x y z
N TYR A 1 4.20 -16.89 -11.67
CA TYR A 1 3.16 -17.13 -10.63
C TYR A 1 2.00 -17.88 -11.25
N PRO A 2 1.45 -18.91 -10.59
CA PRO A 2 0.23 -19.56 -11.06
C PRO A 2 -0.91 -18.54 -11.13
N ALA A 3 -1.69 -18.55 -12.20
CA ALA A 3 -2.79 -17.59 -12.40
C ALA A 3 -3.80 -17.61 -11.24
N GLU A 4 -4.07 -18.80 -10.70
CA GLU A 4 -4.88 -19.05 -9.50
C GLU A 4 -4.45 -18.21 -8.29
N VAL A 5 -3.14 -18.15 -8.01
CA VAL A 5 -2.59 -17.42 -6.85
C VAL A 5 -2.74 -15.91 -7.02
N VAL A 6 -2.54 -15.41 -8.25
CA VAL A 6 -2.74 -14.00 -8.57
C VAL A 6 -4.21 -13.64 -8.38
N LYS A 7 -5.12 -14.45 -8.92
CA LYS A 7 -6.57 -14.24 -8.81
C LYS A 7 -7.03 -14.26 -7.36
N SER A 8 -6.57 -15.22 -6.56
CA SER A 8 -6.82 -15.32 -5.12
C SER A 8 -6.40 -14.05 -4.36
N ARG A 9 -5.23 -13.48 -4.68
CA ARG A 9 -4.78 -12.22 -4.04
C ARG A 9 -5.62 -11.03 -4.43
N PHE A 10 -5.95 -10.89 -5.72
CA PHE A 10 -6.81 -9.79 -6.17
C PHE A 10 -8.22 -9.88 -5.57
N LEU A 11 -8.75 -11.09 -5.34
CA LEU A 11 -10.03 -11.29 -4.67
C LEU A 11 -10.02 -10.93 -3.17
N LYS A 12 -8.84 -10.85 -2.54
CA LYS A 12 -8.66 -10.43 -1.15
C LYS A 12 -8.51 -8.92 -0.99
N LEU A 13 -8.55 -8.16 -2.08
CA LEU A 13 -8.49 -6.70 -2.02
C LEU A 13 -9.80 -6.14 -1.47
N ASP A 14 -9.67 -5.21 -0.55
CA ASP A 14 -10.75 -4.40 0.00
C ASP A 14 -10.46 -2.91 -0.28
N SER A 15 -11.39 -2.03 0.11
CA SER A 15 -11.24 -0.58 -0.09
C SER A 15 -9.97 -0.01 0.56
N SER A 16 -9.55 -0.55 1.71
CA SER A 16 -8.35 -0.08 2.41
C SER A 16 -7.06 -0.35 1.63
N HIS A 17 -6.99 -1.49 0.93
CA HIS A 17 -5.87 -1.79 0.02
C HIS A 17 -5.81 -0.81 -1.14
N ILE A 18 -6.97 -0.40 -1.67
CA ILE A 18 -7.05 0.56 -2.77
C ILE A 18 -6.62 1.95 -2.29
N GLU A 19 -7.14 2.40 -1.14
CA GLU A 19 -6.74 3.69 -0.52
C GLU A 19 -5.24 3.74 -0.27
N TYR A 20 -4.65 2.70 0.33
CA TYR A 20 -3.21 2.60 0.52
C TYR A 20 -2.43 2.76 -0.79
N VAL A 21 -2.83 2.06 -1.86
CA VAL A 21 -2.15 2.18 -3.16
C VAL A 21 -2.30 3.59 -3.74
N LEU A 22 -3.47 4.22 -3.61
CA LEU A 22 -3.71 5.58 -4.09
C LEU A 22 -2.89 6.62 -3.32
N ASP A 23 -2.75 6.49 -2.01
CA ASP A 23 -1.89 7.36 -1.21
C ASP A 23 -0.43 7.21 -1.61
N ARG A 24 0.05 5.97 -1.80
CA ARG A 24 1.41 5.72 -2.31
C ARG A 24 1.62 6.23 -3.73
N MET A 25 0.58 6.28 -4.56
CA MET A 25 0.63 6.92 -5.88
C MET A 25 0.73 8.44 -5.77
N ARG A 26 0.05 9.05 -4.80
CA ARG A 26 0.08 10.50 -4.53
C ARG A 26 1.43 10.97 -3.96
N GLU A 27 2.02 10.16 -3.08
CA GLU A 27 3.35 10.42 -2.51
C GLU A 27 4.50 10.18 -3.49
N ASN A 28 4.23 9.49 -4.61
CA ASN A 28 5.28 9.19 -5.58
C ASN A 28 5.65 10.45 -6.37
N THR A 29 6.86 10.95 -6.11
CA THR A 29 7.42 12.14 -6.78
C THR A 29 8.11 11.82 -8.10
N THR A 30 8.16 10.54 -8.51
CA THR A 30 8.82 10.09 -9.74
C THR A 30 7.84 9.74 -10.83
N TYR A 31 8.21 10.03 -12.08
CA TYR A 31 7.39 9.71 -13.24
C TYR A 31 7.35 8.19 -13.50
N VAL A 32 6.17 7.59 -13.40
CA VAL A 32 5.97 6.17 -13.67
C VAL A 32 5.72 5.94 -15.17
N ARG A 33 6.76 5.51 -15.89
CA ARG A 33 6.70 5.26 -17.34
C ARG A 33 5.69 4.17 -17.75
N ASN A 34 5.45 3.17 -16.91
CA ASN A 34 4.48 2.10 -17.18
C ASN A 34 3.51 1.95 -16.00
N ILE A 35 2.49 2.81 -16.01
CA ILE A 35 1.50 2.90 -14.93
C ILE A 35 0.74 1.58 -14.71
N LYS A 36 0.43 0.83 -15.77
CA LYS A 36 -0.29 -0.44 -15.67
C LYS A 36 0.50 -1.48 -14.88
N LYS A 37 1.78 -1.65 -15.22
CA LYS A 37 2.65 -2.63 -14.54
C LYS A 37 2.89 -2.23 -13.08
N TYR A 38 3.03 -0.94 -12.82
CA TYR A 38 3.20 -0.42 -11.47
C TYR A 38 1.97 -0.68 -10.60
N LEU A 39 0.77 -0.33 -11.08
CA LEU A 39 -0.48 -0.56 -10.35
C LEU A 39 -0.72 -2.05 -10.09
N LEU A 40 -0.43 -2.91 -11.08
CA LEU A 40 -0.54 -4.36 -10.90
C LEU A 40 0.35 -4.87 -9.76
N ALA A 41 1.60 -4.40 -9.71
CA ALA A 41 2.54 -4.77 -8.66
C ALA A 41 2.13 -4.19 -7.29
N ALA A 42 1.66 -2.94 -7.25
CA ALA A 42 1.23 -2.29 -6.02
C ALA A 42 0.01 -3.01 -5.41
N LEU A 43 -1.02 -3.28 -6.22
CA LEU A 43 -2.23 -3.99 -5.78
C LEU A 43 -1.92 -5.43 -5.38
N TYR A 44 -1.06 -6.13 -6.10
CA TYR A 44 -0.67 -7.50 -5.73
C TYR A 44 0.02 -7.58 -4.36
N ASN A 45 0.79 -6.54 -4.01
CA ASN A 45 1.54 -6.47 -2.76
C ASN A 45 0.77 -5.79 -1.61
N ALA A 46 -0.30 -5.05 -1.92
CA ALA A 46 -1.04 -4.26 -0.92
C ALA A 46 -1.46 -5.09 0.31
N PRO A 47 -2.03 -6.31 0.20
CA PRO A 47 -2.42 -7.09 1.38
C PRO A 47 -1.25 -7.55 2.26
N ALA A 48 -0.05 -7.66 1.70
CA ALA A 48 1.14 -8.02 2.46
C ALA A 48 1.77 -6.81 3.16
N THR A 49 1.62 -5.60 2.61
CA THR A 49 2.31 -4.39 3.11
C THR A 49 1.43 -3.48 3.94
N ILE A 50 0.10 -3.54 3.76
CA ILE A 50 -0.85 -2.63 4.42
C ILE A 50 -0.81 -2.76 5.96
N GLY A 51 -0.63 -3.97 6.48
CA GLY A 51 -0.57 -4.19 7.93
C GLY A 51 0.62 -3.48 8.57
N SER A 52 1.80 -3.59 7.97
CA SER A 52 3.00 -2.87 8.43
C SER A 52 2.85 -1.36 8.30
N TYR A 53 2.16 -0.88 7.24
CA TYR A 53 1.89 0.53 7.04
C TYR A 53 1.01 1.12 8.15
N TYR A 54 -0.14 0.50 8.46
CA TYR A 54 -1.01 0.99 9.53
C TYR A 54 -0.38 0.87 10.92
N THR A 55 0.37 -0.20 11.20
CA THR A 55 1.13 -0.29 12.46
C THR A 55 2.16 0.84 12.57
N SER A 56 2.85 1.18 11.47
CA SER A 56 3.83 2.26 11.45
C SER A 56 3.18 3.64 11.59
N LEU A 57 2.02 3.86 10.96
CA LEU A 57 1.22 5.10 11.08
C LEU A 57 0.74 5.32 12.52
N VAL A 58 0.14 4.30 13.12
CA VAL A 58 -0.32 4.39 14.52
C VAL A 58 0.86 4.61 15.46
N SER A 59 1.98 3.92 15.24
CA SER A 59 3.21 4.17 16.01
C SER A 59 3.70 5.61 15.79
N HIS A 60 3.72 6.11 14.56
CA HIS A 60 4.16 7.47 14.28
C HIS A 60 3.26 8.52 14.93
N ASP A 61 1.93 8.31 14.98
CA ASP A 61 1.00 9.23 15.65
C ASP A 61 1.08 9.13 17.18
N MET A 62 1.26 7.91 17.73
CA MET A 62 1.40 7.68 19.17
C MET A 62 2.72 8.20 19.75
N TYR A 63 3.81 8.14 18.98
CA TYR A 63 5.13 8.64 19.41
C TYR A 63 5.42 10.07 18.91
N GLY A 64 4.78 10.53 17.82
CA GLY A 64 4.95 11.87 17.26
C GLY A 64 4.25 12.99 18.04
N GLY A 65 3.36 12.64 18.98
CA GLY A 65 2.76 13.58 19.95
C GLY A 65 3.59 13.81 21.22
N GLY A 66 4.69 13.08 21.39
CA GLY A 66 5.58 13.19 22.55
C GLY A 66 6.73 14.18 22.31
N ASP A 67 6.55 15.39 22.83
CA ASP A 67 7.62 16.32 23.22
C ASP A 67 8.51 16.89 22.09
N ARG A 68 7.99 17.96 21.46
CA ARG A 68 8.84 19.06 21.02
C ARG A 68 8.71 20.19 22.04
N ARG A 69 9.47 20.09 23.13
CA ARG A 69 9.78 21.22 24.02
C ARG A 69 11.26 21.55 23.89
#